data_AF-A0A8T0S996-F1
#
_entry.id   AF-A0A8T0S996-F1
#
_cell.length_a   1.000
_cell.length_b   1.000
_cell.length_c   1.000
_cell.angle_alpha   90.00
_cell.angle_beta   90.00
_cell.angle_gamma   90.00
#
_symmetry.space_group_name_H-M   'P 1'
#
loop_
_entity.id
_entity.type
_entity.pdbx_description
1 polymer ?
#
loop_
_entity_poly.entity_id
_entity_poly.type
_entity_poly.pdbx_seq_one_letter_code
_entity_poly.pdbx_strand_id
1 'polypeptide(L)'
;MEETKYSRRITHREEHQPKSPRCDAAEAEAPSPSLPSSTTAPWREDNQVILVNFRKEILPFIPKEGDGHGREEEEEPDGDCSDVLIVSDSTAIAAHNEDGNVALLGHTYLVRATLPDGLSFTAYTCAGELPSCAFGFNSNGVAFTLDSVPPVNDEIVAGAIARNFVSRDLLEAKNLEDAMRRICSPGVSVGHSYNLMDVRGRRIVNVETASGNRFAVHEAGATPFFHANMYRHLQVKQVQDENSMSREKRAAQCSVDSKETALSLLGDTADDKYPIYMTGPTLHTLCTVLVDLDKETMTIYKGNPKNGEMTLILPML
;
A
#
# COMPACT_ATOMS: atom_id res chain seq x y z
N MET A 1 -26.35 26.98 72.56
CA MET A 1 -25.12 26.78 71.77
C MET A 1 -25.50 25.85 70.64
N GLU A 2 -25.98 26.47 69.57
CA GLU A 2 -26.30 25.83 68.30
C GLU A 2 -25.00 25.52 67.57
N GLU A 3 -24.86 24.30 67.05
CA GLU A 3 -23.88 23.99 66.01
C GLU A 3 -24.58 23.44 64.78
N THR A 4 -24.27 24.10 63.67
CA THR A 4 -24.90 24.07 62.36
C THR A 4 -24.44 22.84 61.59
N LYS A 5 -25.34 21.95 61.18
CA LYS A 5 -25.06 20.94 60.14
C LYS A 5 -25.60 21.42 58.79
N TYR A 6 -24.67 21.81 57.93
CA TYR A 6 -24.89 22.20 56.55
C TYR A 6 -25.19 20.95 55.71
N SER A 7 -26.43 20.76 55.28
CA SER A 7 -26.84 19.72 54.33
C SER A 7 -26.77 20.30 52.92
N ARG A 8 -25.78 19.88 52.11
CA ARG A 8 -25.77 20.14 50.67
C ARG A 8 -26.39 18.95 49.95
N ARG A 9 -27.58 19.19 49.38
CA ARG A 9 -28.18 18.36 48.32
C ARG A 9 -27.22 18.32 47.12
N ILE A 10 -26.79 17.12 46.74
CA ILE A 10 -26.19 16.86 45.43
C ILE A 10 -27.36 16.54 44.50
N THR A 11 -27.68 17.47 43.60
CA THR A 11 -28.59 17.21 42.47
C THR A 11 -27.84 16.41 41.42
N HIS A 12 -28.37 15.24 41.06
CA HIS A 12 -27.93 14.47 39.90
C HIS A 12 -27.98 15.34 38.66
N ARG A 13 -26.82 15.55 38.03
CA ARG A 13 -26.68 16.12 36.70
C ARG A 13 -26.53 14.94 35.76
N GLU A 14 -27.54 14.71 34.91
CA GLU A 14 -27.44 13.75 33.81
C GLU A 14 -26.33 14.22 32.86
N GLU A 15 -25.23 13.47 32.81
CA GLU A 15 -24.19 13.66 31.79
C GLU A 15 -24.71 13.10 30.46
N HIS A 16 -24.91 13.99 29.50
CA HIS A 16 -25.09 13.65 28.10
C HIS A 16 -23.83 12.95 27.57
N GLN A 17 -23.94 11.66 27.25
CA GLN A 17 -22.97 10.96 26.42
C GLN A 17 -22.95 11.57 25.01
N PRO A 18 -21.78 11.95 24.46
CA PRO A 18 -21.68 12.35 23.07
C PRO A 18 -21.84 11.12 22.17
N LYS A 19 -22.78 11.20 21.22
CA LYS A 19 -22.98 10.19 20.18
C LYS A 19 -21.72 10.06 19.32
N SER A 20 -21.25 8.84 19.14
CA SER A 20 -20.19 8.47 18.18
C SER A 20 -20.56 8.91 16.75
N PRO A 21 -19.63 9.48 15.95
CA PRO A 21 -19.91 9.75 14.55
C PRO A 21 -20.03 8.41 13.80
N ARG A 22 -21.16 8.22 13.13
CA ARG A 22 -21.34 7.14 12.15
C ARG A 22 -20.38 7.41 10.99
N CYS A 23 -19.59 6.41 10.61
CA CYS A 23 -19.00 6.36 9.27
C CYS A 23 -20.12 6.10 8.29
N ASP A 24 -20.52 7.13 7.54
CA ASP A 24 -21.42 6.96 6.40
C ASP A 24 -20.57 6.40 5.23
N ALA A 25 -20.63 5.09 5.04
CA ALA A 25 -20.17 4.46 3.81
C ALA A 25 -21.12 4.90 2.68
N ALA A 26 -20.64 5.76 1.78
CA ALA A 26 -21.38 6.10 0.58
C ALA A 26 -21.17 4.99 -0.46
N GLU A 27 -22.17 4.12 -0.61
CA GLU A 27 -22.30 3.28 -1.81
C GLU A 27 -22.66 4.20 -2.99
N ALA A 28 -21.72 4.42 -3.90
CA ALA A 28 -21.99 5.07 -5.17
C ALA A 28 -22.14 4.00 -6.26
N GLU A 29 -23.36 3.80 -6.76
CA GLU A 29 -23.56 3.03 -8.00
C GLU A 29 -22.98 3.83 -9.18
N ALA A 30 -22.11 3.19 -9.96
CA ALA A 30 -21.59 3.78 -11.19
C ALA A 30 -22.72 3.93 -12.21
N PRO A 31 -22.97 5.13 -12.76
CA PRO A 31 -24.04 5.32 -13.74
C PRO A 31 -23.70 4.61 -15.05
N SER A 32 -24.69 3.93 -15.62
CA SER A 32 -24.63 3.34 -16.97
C SER A 32 -24.19 4.39 -18.00
N PRO A 33 -23.31 4.06 -18.97
CA PRO A 33 -22.78 5.04 -19.89
C PRO A 33 -23.88 5.52 -20.85
N SER A 34 -24.27 6.79 -20.71
CA SER A 34 -25.00 7.51 -21.76
C SER A 34 -24.01 8.35 -22.56
N LEU A 35 -24.07 8.22 -23.89
CA LEU A 35 -23.21 8.97 -24.80
C LEU A 35 -23.51 10.47 -24.71
N PRO A 36 -22.51 11.34 -24.43
CA PRO A 36 -22.76 12.76 -24.31
C PRO A 36 -22.91 13.44 -25.68
N SER A 37 -23.97 14.24 -25.82
CA SER A 37 -24.15 15.18 -26.91
C SER A 37 -23.11 16.31 -26.82
N SER A 38 -22.42 16.56 -27.92
CA SER A 38 -21.31 17.50 -28.06
C SER A 38 -21.66 18.95 -27.68
N THR A 39 -20.79 19.61 -26.89
CA THR A 39 -20.07 20.86 -27.27
C THR A 39 -19.31 21.46 -26.08
N THR A 40 -18.30 20.75 -25.58
CA THR A 40 -17.03 21.23 -24.96
C THR A 40 -16.25 19.96 -24.63
N ALA A 41 -14.98 19.87 -25.06
CA ALA A 41 -14.25 18.62 -25.28
C ALA A 41 -14.27 17.61 -24.09
N PRO A 42 -15.06 16.52 -24.15
CA PRO A 42 -14.99 15.44 -23.17
C PRO A 42 -13.63 14.71 -23.20
N TRP A 43 -12.88 14.84 -24.30
CA TRP A 43 -11.57 14.23 -24.54
C TRP A 43 -10.40 14.74 -23.68
N ARG A 44 -10.55 15.86 -22.94
CA ARG A 44 -9.44 16.39 -22.12
C ARG A 44 -9.30 15.65 -20.78
N GLU A 45 -10.40 15.19 -20.20
CA GLU A 45 -10.42 14.52 -18.89
C GLU A 45 -9.95 13.06 -19.01
N ASP A 46 -10.41 12.35 -20.04
CA ASP A 46 -10.02 10.94 -20.29
C ASP A 46 -8.50 10.75 -20.43
N ASN A 47 -7.83 11.69 -21.10
CA ASN A 47 -6.38 11.64 -21.27
C ASN A 47 -5.63 11.79 -19.94
N GLN A 48 -6.15 12.53 -18.97
CA GLN A 48 -5.49 12.73 -17.68
C GLN A 48 -5.55 11.48 -16.80
N VAL A 49 -6.69 10.77 -16.81
CA VAL A 49 -6.86 9.50 -16.08
C VAL A 49 -6.01 8.38 -16.69
N ILE A 50 -5.84 8.38 -18.01
CA ILE A 50 -4.90 7.46 -18.64
C ILE A 50 -3.47 7.81 -18.21
N LEU A 51 -3.06 9.07 -18.31
CA LEU A 51 -1.68 9.49 -18.02
C LEU A 51 -1.25 9.19 -16.58
N VAL A 52 -2.12 9.35 -15.58
CA VAL A 52 -1.74 9.03 -14.19
C VAL A 52 -1.38 7.54 -14.02
N ASN A 53 -2.01 6.64 -14.77
CA ASN A 53 -1.72 5.20 -14.77
C ASN A 53 -0.50 4.79 -15.60
N PHE A 54 0.14 5.73 -16.28
CA PHE A 54 1.42 5.55 -16.97
C PHE A 54 2.53 6.45 -16.40
N ARG A 55 2.25 7.17 -15.31
CA ARG A 55 3.15 8.22 -14.78
C ARG A 55 4.55 7.67 -14.54
N LYS A 56 4.66 6.53 -13.85
CA LYS A 56 5.95 5.91 -13.51
C LYS A 56 6.67 5.33 -14.72
N GLU A 57 5.95 4.96 -15.76
CA GLU A 57 6.49 4.42 -17.00
C GLU A 57 6.94 5.50 -17.98
N ILE A 58 6.38 6.71 -17.90
CA ILE A 58 6.72 7.83 -18.77
C ILE A 58 7.88 8.64 -18.18
N LEU A 59 7.89 8.89 -16.85
CA LEU A 59 8.86 9.75 -16.18
C LEU A 59 10.34 9.42 -16.52
N PRO A 60 10.79 8.15 -16.57
CA PRO A 60 12.17 7.81 -16.89
C PRO A 60 12.64 8.27 -18.29
N PHE A 61 11.71 8.54 -19.21
CA PHE A 61 11.98 8.92 -20.59
C PHE A 61 11.77 10.42 -20.85
N ILE A 62 11.37 11.19 -19.85
CA ILE A 62 11.27 12.65 -19.96
C ILE A 62 12.68 13.23 -19.74
N PRO A 63 13.23 13.99 -20.71
CA PRO A 63 14.50 14.69 -20.51
C PRO A 63 14.39 15.66 -19.33
N LYS A 64 15.35 15.62 -18.41
CA LYS A 64 15.46 16.63 -17.35
C LYS A 64 15.97 17.93 -17.98
N GLU A 65 15.29 19.05 -17.76
CA GLU A 65 15.80 20.35 -18.23
C GLU A 65 17.02 20.74 -17.39
N GLY A 66 18.24 20.77 -17.95
CA GLY A 66 19.37 21.46 -17.30
C GLY A 66 20.70 20.71 -17.15
N ASP A 67 21.11 19.88 -18.12
CA ASP A 67 22.43 19.23 -18.21
C ASP A 67 23.65 20.21 -18.24
N GLY A 68 23.42 21.50 -17.99
CA GLY A 68 24.42 22.57 -18.04
C GLY A 68 25.03 22.98 -16.69
N HIS A 69 24.42 22.73 -15.53
CA HIS A 69 25.02 23.10 -14.23
C HIS A 69 24.50 22.26 -13.05
N GLY A 70 25.19 21.17 -12.74
CA GLY A 70 25.67 20.79 -11.40
C GLY A 70 24.76 20.91 -10.17
N ARG A 71 23.44 20.75 -10.29
CA ARG A 71 22.56 20.41 -9.16
C ARG A 71 21.63 19.31 -9.63
N GLU A 72 21.93 18.10 -9.20
CA GLU A 72 20.92 17.04 -9.09
C GLU A 72 19.87 17.60 -8.13
N GLU A 73 18.76 18.13 -8.65
CA GLU A 73 17.57 18.31 -7.81
C GLU A 73 17.22 16.89 -7.35
N GLU A 74 17.38 16.63 -6.05
CA GLU A 74 16.87 15.42 -5.42
C GLU A 74 15.38 15.38 -5.75
N GLU A 75 14.98 14.45 -6.63
CA GLU A 75 13.57 14.21 -6.89
C GLU A 75 12.95 13.79 -5.56
N GLU A 76 12.09 14.64 -5.01
CA GLU A 76 11.36 14.33 -3.78
C GLU A 76 10.64 12.99 -3.98
N PRO A 77 10.79 12.03 -3.05
CA PRO A 77 10.19 10.72 -3.21
C PRO A 77 8.67 10.86 -3.34
N ASP A 78 8.15 10.38 -4.47
CA ASP A 78 6.72 10.41 -4.79
C ASP A 78 5.89 9.42 -3.95
N GLY A 79 6.55 8.45 -3.32
CA GLY A 79 5.96 7.38 -2.51
C GLY A 79 6.99 6.31 -2.21
N ASP A 80 6.83 5.67 -1.06
CA ASP A 80 7.72 4.67 -0.46
C ASP A 80 6.86 3.67 0.31
N CYS A 81 7.41 2.52 0.67
CA CYS A 81 6.67 1.45 1.33
C CYS A 81 7.57 0.69 2.30
N SER A 82 6.99 0.11 3.35
CA SER A 82 7.70 -0.80 4.25
C SER A 82 6.85 -2.03 4.53
N ASP A 83 7.39 -3.23 4.27
CA ASP A 83 6.72 -4.49 4.56
C ASP A 83 7.41 -5.30 5.67
N VAL A 84 6.60 -6.11 6.37
CA VAL A 84 7.05 -7.16 7.28
C VAL A 84 6.26 -8.43 6.98
N LEU A 85 6.94 -9.52 6.62
CA LEU A 85 6.35 -10.83 6.33
C LEU A 85 6.84 -11.87 7.33
N ILE A 86 5.94 -12.67 7.89
CA ILE A 86 6.25 -13.81 8.76
C ILE A 86 5.29 -14.96 8.44
N VAL A 87 5.83 -16.17 8.29
CA VAL A 87 5.06 -17.42 8.22
C VAL A 87 5.71 -18.49 9.11
N SER A 88 5.15 -18.69 10.29
CA SER A 88 5.54 -19.71 11.27
C SER A 88 4.35 -20.59 11.62
N ASP A 89 4.56 -21.64 12.43
CA ASP A 89 3.45 -22.49 12.90
C ASP A 89 2.38 -21.73 13.68
N SER A 90 2.72 -20.60 14.31
CA SER A 90 1.82 -19.82 15.16
C SER A 90 1.32 -18.51 14.53
N THR A 91 1.94 -18.04 13.44
CA THR A 91 1.63 -16.73 12.85
C THR A 91 1.92 -16.71 11.36
N ALA A 92 0.94 -16.31 10.55
CA ALA A 92 1.10 -16.05 9.12
C ALA A 92 0.53 -14.67 8.78
N ILE A 93 1.42 -13.68 8.63
CA ILE A 93 1.04 -12.28 8.42
C ILE A 93 1.91 -11.58 7.38
N ALA A 94 1.31 -10.58 6.73
CA ALA A 94 2.02 -9.52 6.05
C ALA A 94 1.52 -8.17 6.58
N ALA A 95 2.42 -7.29 6.96
CA ALA A 95 2.09 -5.92 7.37
C ALA A 95 2.80 -4.93 6.44
N HIS A 96 2.13 -3.84 6.07
CA HIS A 96 2.60 -2.91 5.06
C HIS A 96 2.26 -1.46 5.44
N ASN A 97 3.25 -0.57 5.38
CA ASN A 97 3.04 0.87 5.32
C ASN A 97 3.03 1.33 3.87
N GLU A 98 2.00 2.06 3.49
CA GLU A 98 1.96 2.82 2.25
C GLU A 98 2.32 4.27 2.56
N ASP A 99 3.49 4.72 2.11
CA ASP A 99 3.96 6.09 2.25
C ASP A 99 3.79 6.85 0.94
N GLY A 100 3.23 8.05 1.01
CA GLY A 100 2.99 8.88 -0.16
C GLY A 100 3.20 10.34 0.13
N ASN A 101 3.30 11.14 -0.94
CA ASN A 101 3.37 12.59 -0.80
C ASN A 101 2.18 13.10 0.03
N VAL A 102 2.42 14.10 0.89
CA VAL A 102 1.40 14.75 1.73
C VAL A 102 0.16 15.18 0.95
N ALA A 103 0.30 15.52 -0.33
CA ALA A 103 -0.79 15.88 -1.22
C ALA A 103 -1.80 14.73 -1.47
N LEU A 104 -1.45 13.47 -1.17
CA LEU A 104 -2.35 12.31 -1.28
C LEU A 104 -3.24 12.14 -0.05
N LEU A 105 -2.99 12.87 1.06
CA LEU A 105 -3.85 12.81 2.24
C LEU A 105 -5.28 13.23 1.88
N GLY A 106 -6.25 12.34 2.12
CA GLY A 106 -7.66 12.56 1.77
C GLY A 106 -8.01 12.25 0.31
N HIS A 107 -7.05 11.78 -0.49
CA HIS A 107 -7.25 11.40 -1.90
C HIS A 107 -7.06 9.90 -2.14
N THR A 108 -7.18 9.09 -1.09
CA THR A 108 -7.10 7.63 -1.14
C THR A 108 -8.35 6.98 -0.60
N TYR A 109 -8.73 5.83 -1.17
CA TYR A 109 -9.96 5.13 -0.85
C TYR A 109 -9.81 3.63 -1.10
N LEU A 110 -10.80 2.87 -0.61
CA LEU A 110 -10.94 1.46 -0.93
C LEU A 110 -12.00 1.28 -2.01
N VAL A 111 -11.66 0.54 -3.05
CA VAL A 111 -12.62 0.07 -4.05
C VAL A 111 -13.00 -1.36 -3.72
N ARG A 112 -14.30 -1.61 -3.58
CA ARG A 112 -14.86 -2.96 -3.60
C ARG A 112 -15.70 -3.12 -4.86
N ALA A 113 -15.41 -4.14 -5.65
CA ALA A 113 -16.16 -4.41 -6.87
C ALA A 113 -16.44 -5.90 -7.03
N THR A 114 -17.56 -6.20 -7.69
CA THR A 114 -17.95 -7.55 -8.09
C THR A 114 -18.06 -7.59 -9.62
N LEU A 115 -17.35 -8.51 -10.23
CA LEU A 115 -17.30 -8.71 -11.67
C LEU A 115 -18.50 -9.56 -12.14
N PRO A 116 -18.82 -9.55 -13.45
CA PRO A 116 -19.95 -10.31 -13.99
C PRO A 116 -19.89 -11.82 -13.79
N ASP A 117 -18.69 -12.38 -13.60
CA ASP A 117 -18.48 -13.80 -13.31
C ASP A 117 -18.61 -14.15 -11.81
N GLY A 118 -18.90 -13.15 -10.97
CA GLY A 118 -19.09 -13.29 -9.53
C GLY A 118 -17.81 -13.14 -8.70
N LEU A 119 -16.64 -12.99 -9.33
CA LEU A 119 -15.40 -12.64 -8.63
C LEU A 119 -15.55 -11.25 -8.01
N SER A 120 -15.18 -11.09 -6.75
CA SER A 120 -15.13 -9.79 -6.10
C SER A 120 -13.74 -9.48 -5.57
N PHE A 121 -13.37 -8.21 -5.54
CA PHE A 121 -12.12 -7.76 -4.95
C PHE A 121 -12.32 -6.52 -4.08
N THR A 122 -11.40 -6.31 -3.13
CA THR A 122 -11.23 -5.04 -2.42
C THR A 122 -9.79 -4.58 -2.59
N ALA A 123 -9.59 -3.30 -2.91
CA ALA A 123 -8.27 -2.75 -3.22
C ALA A 123 -8.12 -1.32 -2.72
N TYR A 124 -6.91 -0.98 -2.26
CA TYR A 124 -6.51 0.40 -2.01
C TYR A 124 -6.25 1.15 -3.32
N THR A 125 -6.67 2.40 -3.40
CA THR A 125 -6.58 3.17 -4.65
C THR A 125 -6.39 4.66 -4.34
N CYS A 126 -5.41 5.26 -5.00
CA CYS A 126 -5.26 6.71 -5.09
C CYS A 126 -6.19 7.29 -6.17
N ALA A 127 -6.71 8.50 -5.97
CA ALA A 127 -7.59 9.15 -6.93
C ALA A 127 -6.96 9.25 -8.33
N GLY A 128 -7.70 8.78 -9.34
CA GLY A 128 -7.26 8.72 -10.74
C GLY A 128 -6.55 7.42 -11.13
N GLU A 129 -6.04 6.64 -10.17
CA GLU A 129 -5.37 5.37 -10.46
C GLU A 129 -6.35 4.20 -10.60
N LEU A 130 -5.95 3.18 -11.36
CA LEU A 130 -6.61 1.89 -11.38
C LEU A 130 -6.42 1.20 -10.02
N PRO A 131 -7.44 0.50 -9.50
CA PRO A 131 -7.25 -0.37 -8.35
C PRO A 131 -6.29 -1.51 -8.74
N SER A 132 -5.20 -1.83 -8.04
CA SER A 132 -4.64 -1.26 -6.81
C SER A 132 -3.31 -0.56 -7.07
N CYS A 133 -2.93 0.39 -6.22
CA CYS A 133 -1.59 0.99 -6.20
C CYS A 133 -0.71 0.55 -5.02
N ALA A 134 -1.27 -0.17 -4.03
CA ALA A 134 -0.57 -0.53 -2.79
C ALA A 134 -0.93 -1.94 -2.27
N PHE A 135 -2.21 -2.24 -2.06
CA PHE A 135 -2.64 -3.55 -1.57
C PHE A 135 -4.06 -3.92 -2.00
N GLY A 136 -4.40 -5.19 -1.89
CA GLY A 136 -5.75 -5.68 -2.16
C GLY A 136 -5.91 -7.18 -1.93
N PHE A 137 -7.15 -7.65 -2.05
CA PHE A 137 -7.50 -9.06 -2.00
C PHE A 137 -8.75 -9.36 -2.83
N ASN A 138 -8.96 -10.63 -3.15
CA ASN A 138 -10.13 -11.09 -3.90
C ASN A 138 -10.81 -12.33 -3.27
N SER A 139 -12.01 -12.64 -3.76
CA SER A 139 -12.84 -13.75 -3.27
C SER A 139 -12.28 -15.14 -3.60
N ASN A 140 -11.22 -15.23 -4.42
CA ASN A 140 -10.50 -16.48 -4.64
C ASN A 140 -9.49 -16.78 -3.53
N GLY A 141 -9.28 -15.87 -2.57
CA GLY A 141 -8.32 -16.04 -1.49
C GLY A 141 -6.90 -15.65 -1.87
N VAL A 142 -6.75 -14.75 -2.86
CA VAL A 142 -5.48 -14.10 -3.17
C VAL A 142 -5.49 -12.72 -2.52
N ALA A 143 -4.44 -12.41 -1.75
CA ALA A 143 -4.18 -11.08 -1.22
C ALA A 143 -2.76 -10.63 -1.59
N PHE A 144 -2.50 -9.33 -1.59
CA PHE A 144 -1.18 -8.80 -1.89
C PHE A 144 -0.91 -7.41 -1.30
N THR A 145 0.37 -7.10 -1.09
CA THR A 145 0.93 -5.75 -0.90
C THR A 145 2.02 -5.50 -1.95
N LEU A 146 2.33 -4.23 -2.21
CA LEU A 146 3.09 -3.78 -3.38
C LEU A 146 4.09 -2.69 -2.96
N ASP A 147 5.36 -2.89 -3.31
CA ASP A 147 6.43 -1.92 -3.10
C ASP A 147 7.04 -1.50 -4.44
N SER A 148 7.17 -0.19 -4.64
CA SER A 148 7.93 0.35 -5.77
C SER A 148 9.43 0.09 -5.56
N VAL A 149 10.09 -0.57 -6.51
CA VAL A 149 11.56 -0.78 -6.50
C VAL A 149 12.18 -0.24 -7.79
N PRO A 150 12.65 1.02 -7.80
CA PRO A 150 13.07 1.69 -9.03
C PRO A 150 14.43 1.16 -9.53
N PRO A 151 14.48 0.54 -10.72
CA PRO A 151 15.76 0.31 -11.38
C PRO A 151 16.31 1.64 -11.93
N VAL A 152 17.59 1.68 -12.30
CA VAL A 152 18.14 2.85 -13.02
C VAL A 152 17.57 2.93 -14.44
N ASN A 153 17.59 4.11 -15.07
CA ASN A 153 16.92 4.35 -16.35
C ASN A 153 17.39 3.42 -17.49
N ASP A 154 18.65 2.98 -17.53
CA ASP A 154 19.16 2.06 -18.57
C ASP A 154 18.62 0.62 -18.45
N GLU A 155 18.00 0.28 -17.32
CA GLU A 155 17.35 -1.01 -17.07
C GLU A 155 15.85 -1.00 -17.43
N ILE A 156 15.27 0.17 -17.77
CA ILE A 156 13.84 0.34 -18.06
C ILE A 156 13.59 0.26 -19.58
N VAL A 157 12.73 -0.66 -20.00
CA VAL A 157 12.35 -0.87 -21.41
C VAL A 157 11.03 -0.18 -21.72
N ALA A 158 11.05 0.75 -22.68
CA ALA A 158 9.84 1.44 -23.13
C ALA A 158 8.85 0.51 -23.86
N GLY A 159 7.57 0.86 -23.83
CA GLY A 159 6.49 0.13 -24.53
C GLY A 159 6.03 -1.16 -23.84
N ALA A 160 6.58 -1.44 -22.65
CA ALA A 160 6.16 -2.51 -21.76
C ALA A 160 4.89 -2.14 -20.96
N ILE A 161 4.26 -3.12 -20.30
CA ILE A 161 3.02 -2.92 -19.54
C ILE A 161 3.30 -2.10 -18.28
N ALA A 162 2.45 -1.11 -18.02
CA ALA A 162 2.53 -0.28 -16.83
C ALA A 162 2.07 -1.00 -15.57
N ARG A 163 2.73 -0.72 -14.44
CA ARG A 163 2.57 -1.45 -13.18
C ARG A 163 1.13 -1.44 -12.66
N ASN A 164 0.42 -0.31 -12.83
CA ASN A 164 -0.97 -0.16 -12.38
C ASN A 164 -1.95 -1.07 -13.15
N PHE A 165 -1.63 -1.42 -14.41
CA PHE A 165 -2.42 -2.37 -15.18
C PHE A 165 -2.15 -3.80 -14.73
N VAL A 166 -0.90 -4.12 -14.36
CA VAL A 166 -0.52 -5.42 -13.82
C VAL A 166 -1.16 -5.64 -12.45
N SER A 167 -1.09 -4.66 -11.54
CA SER A 167 -1.74 -4.75 -10.22
C SER A 167 -3.25 -4.79 -10.32
N ARG A 168 -3.85 -4.14 -11.33
CA ARG A 168 -5.28 -4.28 -11.62
C ARG A 168 -5.65 -5.68 -12.06
N ASP A 169 -4.89 -6.25 -12.98
CA ASP A 169 -5.09 -7.62 -13.48
C ASP A 169 -4.89 -8.67 -12.37
N LEU A 170 -3.95 -8.41 -11.45
CA LEU A 170 -3.66 -9.26 -10.30
C LEU A 170 -4.86 -9.47 -9.37
N LEU A 171 -5.75 -8.47 -9.23
CA LEU A 171 -6.97 -8.59 -8.44
C LEU A 171 -7.93 -9.66 -8.97
N GLU A 172 -7.74 -10.14 -10.19
CA GLU A 172 -8.54 -11.20 -10.81
C GLU A 172 -7.86 -12.58 -10.79
N ALA A 173 -6.76 -12.70 -10.06
CA ALA A 173 -6.04 -13.96 -9.90
C ALA A 173 -6.93 -15.06 -9.27
N LYS A 174 -6.81 -16.27 -9.81
CA LYS A 174 -7.62 -17.43 -9.38
C LYS A 174 -7.01 -18.19 -8.20
N ASN A 175 -5.71 -18.05 -8.01
CA ASN A 175 -4.89 -18.65 -6.96
C ASN A 175 -3.48 -18.04 -7.03
N LEU A 176 -2.59 -18.46 -6.13
CA LEU A 176 -1.22 -17.97 -6.07
C LEU A 176 -0.45 -18.24 -7.37
N GLU A 177 -0.62 -19.40 -8.01
CA GLU A 177 0.06 -19.72 -9.26
C GLU A 177 -0.40 -18.84 -10.42
N ASP A 178 -1.69 -18.50 -10.46
CA ASP A 178 -2.22 -17.55 -11.44
C ASP A 178 -1.72 -16.13 -11.18
N ALA A 179 -1.67 -15.71 -9.91
CA ALA A 179 -1.08 -14.44 -9.50
C ALA A 179 0.39 -14.33 -9.94
N MET A 180 1.20 -15.36 -9.67
CA MET A 180 2.59 -15.46 -10.10
C MET A 180 2.71 -15.32 -11.63
N ARG A 181 1.88 -16.01 -12.41
CA ARG A 181 1.87 -15.88 -13.88
C ARG A 181 1.54 -14.46 -14.31
N ARG A 182 0.54 -13.82 -13.70
CA ARG A 182 0.11 -12.46 -14.04
C ARG A 182 1.17 -11.40 -13.81
N ILE A 183 2.06 -11.58 -12.82
CA ILE A 183 3.14 -10.61 -12.54
C ILE A 183 4.49 -10.97 -13.17
N CYS A 184 4.77 -12.26 -13.40
CA CYS A 184 6.05 -12.71 -13.99
C CYS A 184 6.00 -12.86 -15.52
N SER A 185 4.82 -13.03 -16.11
CA SER A 185 4.63 -13.15 -17.56
C SER A 185 4.49 -11.83 -18.35
N PRO A 186 4.07 -10.68 -17.78
CA PRO A 186 4.05 -9.43 -18.53
C PRO A 186 5.47 -8.87 -18.59
N GLY A 187 5.87 -8.39 -19.77
CA GLY A 187 7.00 -7.49 -19.86
C GLY A 187 6.59 -6.19 -19.17
N VAL A 188 6.82 -6.10 -17.85
CA VAL A 188 6.59 -4.89 -17.06
C VAL A 188 7.65 -3.85 -17.40
N SER A 189 7.26 -2.57 -17.43
CA SER A 189 8.20 -1.50 -17.78
C SER A 189 9.12 -1.17 -16.61
N VAL A 190 8.53 -0.82 -15.47
CA VAL A 190 9.26 -0.45 -14.26
C VAL A 190 9.29 -1.58 -13.24
N GLY A 191 10.22 -1.48 -12.30
CA GLY A 191 10.37 -2.44 -11.22
C GLY A 191 9.27 -2.41 -10.18
N HIS A 192 8.95 -3.58 -9.64
CA HIS A 192 7.99 -3.72 -8.54
C HIS A 192 8.28 -4.97 -7.70
N SER A 193 8.04 -4.89 -6.39
CA SER A 193 8.09 -6.00 -5.45
C SER A 193 6.66 -6.32 -4.99
N TYR A 194 6.24 -7.56 -5.18
CA TYR A 194 4.89 -8.04 -4.88
C TYR A 194 4.95 -9.04 -3.73
N ASN A 195 4.24 -8.80 -2.64
CA ASN A 195 4.04 -9.81 -1.61
C ASN A 195 2.72 -10.52 -1.87
N LEU A 196 2.76 -11.65 -2.57
CA LEU A 196 1.58 -12.45 -2.88
C LEU A 196 1.23 -13.39 -1.73
N MET A 197 -0.06 -13.50 -1.41
CA MET A 197 -0.54 -14.27 -0.28
C MET A 197 -1.62 -15.24 -0.76
N ASP A 198 -1.41 -16.53 -0.49
CA ASP A 198 -2.45 -17.56 -0.56
C ASP A 198 -3.10 -17.64 0.83
N VAL A 199 -4.27 -17.02 0.97
CA VAL A 199 -4.97 -16.90 2.25
C VAL A 199 -5.29 -18.30 2.81
N ARG A 200 -5.85 -19.19 1.99
CA ARG A 200 -6.25 -20.53 2.42
C ARG A 200 -5.05 -21.47 2.58
N GLY A 201 -4.07 -21.34 1.71
CA GLY A 201 -2.84 -22.13 1.75
C GLY A 201 -1.86 -21.67 2.84
N ARG A 202 -2.11 -20.50 3.46
CA ARG A 202 -1.28 -19.91 4.52
C ARG A 202 0.16 -19.69 4.06
N ARG A 203 0.33 -19.18 2.84
CA ARG A 203 1.64 -18.94 2.20
C ARG A 203 1.79 -17.49 1.80
N ILE A 204 3.01 -16.99 1.91
CA ILE A 204 3.39 -15.63 1.49
C ILE A 204 4.66 -15.73 0.65
N VAL A 205 4.63 -15.13 -0.53
CA VAL A 205 5.72 -15.14 -1.50
C VAL A 205 6.00 -13.71 -1.93
N ASN A 206 7.21 -13.22 -1.65
CA ASN A 206 7.72 -11.99 -2.22
C ASN A 206 8.26 -12.25 -3.65
N VAL A 207 7.92 -11.38 -4.58
CA VAL A 207 8.32 -11.46 -5.98
C VAL A 207 8.78 -10.11 -6.46
N GLU A 208 10.07 -9.99 -6.74
CA GLU A 208 10.63 -8.81 -7.38
C GLU A 208 10.60 -9.00 -8.89
N THR A 209 10.15 -7.97 -9.60
CA THR A 209 10.05 -7.96 -11.07
C THR A 209 10.79 -6.76 -11.63
N ALA A 210 11.35 -6.93 -12.83
CA ALA A 210 11.97 -5.86 -13.59
C ALA A 210 11.74 -6.05 -15.09
N SER A 211 12.01 -4.98 -15.84
CA SER A 211 11.97 -4.96 -17.30
C SER A 211 12.66 -6.16 -17.95
N GLY A 212 12.09 -6.65 -19.06
CA GLY A 212 12.64 -7.76 -19.83
C GLY A 212 12.33 -9.16 -19.26
N ASN A 213 11.16 -9.34 -18.64
CA ASN A 213 10.69 -10.60 -18.05
C ASN A 213 11.65 -11.16 -16.99
N ARG A 214 12.26 -10.28 -16.20
CA ARG A 214 13.16 -10.66 -15.11
C ARG A 214 12.39 -10.66 -13.81
N PHE A 215 12.55 -11.71 -13.03
CA PHE A 215 11.96 -11.80 -11.71
C PHE A 215 12.80 -12.66 -10.77
N ALA A 216 12.65 -12.42 -9.47
CA ALA A 216 13.17 -13.26 -8.40
C ALA A 216 12.06 -13.55 -7.41
N VAL A 217 12.12 -14.72 -6.76
CA VAL A 217 11.08 -15.20 -5.86
C VAL A 217 11.70 -15.55 -4.51
N HIS A 218 11.08 -15.08 -3.44
CA HIS A 218 11.44 -15.41 -2.07
C HIS A 218 10.18 -15.81 -1.29
N GLU A 219 10.17 -17.02 -0.73
CA GLU A 219 9.05 -17.50 0.10
C GLU A 219 9.33 -17.14 1.56
N ALA A 220 8.37 -16.45 2.19
CA ALA A 220 8.48 -16.04 3.58
C ALA A 220 8.36 -17.25 4.51
N GLY A 221 9.09 -17.21 5.62
CA GLY A 221 9.10 -18.30 6.62
C GLY A 221 9.11 -17.77 8.04
N ALA A 222 9.57 -18.59 8.98
CA ALA A 222 9.57 -18.26 10.40
C ALA A 222 10.58 -17.14 10.74
N THR A 223 11.62 -16.98 9.93
CA THR A 223 12.48 -15.80 9.97
C THR A 223 11.76 -14.64 9.31
N PRO A 224 11.53 -13.52 10.02
CA PRO A 224 10.87 -12.35 9.46
C PRO A 224 11.62 -11.81 8.27
N PHE A 225 10.87 -11.40 7.25
CA PHE A 225 11.38 -10.71 6.09
C PHE A 225 10.89 -9.26 6.10
N PHE A 226 11.82 -8.32 6.02
CA PHE A 226 11.52 -6.89 5.85
C PHE A 226 11.91 -6.47 4.44
N HIS A 227 11.05 -5.69 3.81
CA HIS A 227 11.25 -5.14 2.47
C HIS A 227 10.89 -3.65 2.45
N ALA A 228 11.58 -2.90 1.61
CA ALA A 228 11.39 -1.47 1.41
C ALA A 228 11.51 -1.16 -0.10
N ASN A 229 12.07 -0.03 -0.52
CA ASN A 229 12.03 0.40 -1.91
C ASN A 229 13.30 0.03 -2.71
N MET A 230 13.98 -1.05 -2.32
CA MET A 230 15.16 -1.57 -3.03
C MET A 230 15.05 -3.08 -3.27
N TYR A 231 15.53 -3.54 -4.44
CA TYR A 231 15.63 -4.95 -4.77
C TYR A 231 16.57 -5.67 -3.79
N ARG A 232 16.09 -6.80 -3.26
CA ARG A 232 16.78 -7.68 -2.30
C ARG A 232 17.25 -8.97 -2.96
N HIS A 233 16.47 -9.50 -3.91
CA HIS A 233 16.67 -10.83 -4.47
C HIS A 233 17.04 -10.80 -5.95
N LEU A 234 16.40 -9.93 -6.72
CA LEU A 234 16.64 -9.75 -8.14
C LEU A 234 17.86 -8.86 -8.39
N GLN A 235 18.79 -9.35 -9.20
CA GLN A 235 20.00 -8.61 -9.56
C GLN A 235 19.72 -7.66 -10.71
N VAL A 236 19.44 -6.40 -10.38
CA VAL A 236 19.16 -5.30 -11.31
C VAL A 236 19.98 -4.08 -10.87
N LYS A 237 20.53 -3.30 -11.81
CA LYS A 237 21.10 -2.01 -11.43
C LYS A 237 19.96 -1.11 -10.94
N GLN A 238 20.06 -0.61 -9.73
CA GLN A 238 18.98 0.10 -9.06
C GLN A 238 19.44 1.42 -8.47
N VAL A 239 18.48 2.33 -8.29
CA VAL A 239 18.72 3.59 -7.59
C VAL A 239 19.15 3.28 -6.16
N GLN A 240 20.16 4.00 -5.66
CA GLN A 240 20.59 3.89 -4.28
C GLN A 240 19.75 4.84 -3.44
N ASP A 241 18.73 4.32 -2.76
CA ASP A 241 17.83 5.10 -1.93
C ASP A 241 18.26 5.08 -0.45
N GLU A 242 18.73 6.23 0.05
CA GLU A 242 19.12 6.40 1.45
C GLU A 242 17.98 6.09 2.42
N ASN A 243 16.73 6.39 2.04
CA ASN A 243 15.57 6.16 2.88
C ASN A 243 15.32 4.67 3.08
N SER A 244 15.17 3.91 1.99
CA SER A 244 15.05 2.45 2.00
C SER A 244 16.21 1.79 2.76
N MET A 245 17.46 2.20 2.50
CA MET A 245 18.63 1.66 3.23
C MET A 245 18.57 1.93 4.74
N SER A 246 18.12 3.13 5.15
CA SER A 246 18.01 3.44 6.59
C SER A 246 16.93 2.61 7.26
N ARG A 247 15.75 2.47 6.62
CA ARG A 247 14.64 1.67 7.12
C ARG A 247 15.00 0.18 7.23
N GLU A 248 15.70 -0.38 6.24
CA GLU A 248 16.23 -1.75 6.32
C GLU A 248 17.21 -1.93 7.49
N LYS A 249 18.15 -0.98 7.65
CA LYS A 249 19.13 -1.01 8.75
C LYS A 249 18.45 -0.91 10.11
N ARG A 250 17.37 -0.11 10.22
CA ARG A 250 16.56 -0.01 11.43
C ARG A 250 15.81 -1.30 11.71
N ALA A 251 15.14 -1.88 10.71
CA ALA A 251 14.43 -3.14 10.83
C ALA A 251 15.35 -4.29 11.27
N ALA A 252 16.58 -4.36 10.78
CA ALA A 252 17.57 -5.36 11.17
C ALA A 252 18.00 -5.30 12.66
N GLN A 253 17.73 -4.19 13.35
CA GLN A 253 18.00 -4.03 14.79
C GLN A 253 16.80 -4.42 15.67
N CYS A 254 15.65 -4.68 15.06
CA CYS A 254 14.41 -4.98 15.74
C CYS A 254 14.12 -6.48 15.71
N SER A 255 13.60 -7.02 16.81
CA SER A 255 13.09 -8.39 16.85
C SER A 255 11.62 -8.38 16.46
N VAL A 256 11.27 -9.14 15.43
CA VAL A 256 9.88 -9.35 15.00
C VAL A 256 9.58 -10.84 15.11
N ASP A 257 8.50 -11.19 15.80
CA ASP A 257 8.09 -12.59 16.00
C ASP A 257 6.57 -12.77 16.01
N SER A 258 5.84 -11.67 15.88
CA SER A 258 4.40 -11.56 16.12
C SER A 258 3.84 -10.37 15.37
N LYS A 259 2.51 -10.32 15.21
CA LYS A 259 1.84 -9.17 14.61
C LYS A 259 2.03 -7.89 15.43
N GLU A 260 2.08 -7.99 16.76
CA GLU A 260 2.30 -6.83 17.64
C GLU A 260 3.69 -6.22 17.41
N THR A 261 4.73 -7.05 17.32
CA THR A 261 6.09 -6.57 17.04
C THR A 261 6.24 -6.06 15.60
N ALA A 262 5.54 -6.67 14.63
CA ALA A 262 5.50 -6.17 13.25
C ALA A 262 4.85 -4.78 13.16
N LEU A 263 3.69 -4.58 13.79
CA LEU A 263 3.02 -3.28 13.85
C LEU A 263 3.83 -2.25 14.64
N SER A 264 4.52 -2.68 15.69
CA SER A 264 5.44 -1.80 16.42
C SER A 264 6.62 -1.35 15.56
N LEU A 265 7.17 -2.24 14.72
CA LEU A 265 8.25 -1.91 13.78
C LEU A 265 7.75 -0.94 12.70
N LEU A 266 6.59 -1.20 12.10
CA LEU A 266 5.98 -0.30 11.12
C LEU A 266 5.54 1.04 11.74
N GLY A 267 5.39 1.11 13.06
CA GLY A 267 5.15 2.34 13.81
C GLY A 267 6.41 3.06 14.28
N ASP A 268 7.60 2.56 13.96
CA ASP A 268 8.87 3.09 14.47
C ASP A 268 9.17 4.48 13.88
N THR A 269 9.44 5.43 14.78
CA THR A 269 9.71 6.84 14.48
C THR A 269 11.09 7.25 15.01
N ALA A 270 12.03 6.31 15.13
CA ALA A 270 13.28 6.54 15.85
C ALA A 270 14.35 7.25 15.02
N ASP A 271 14.29 7.13 13.69
CA ASP A 271 15.16 7.88 12.79
C ASP A 271 14.55 9.27 12.53
N ASP A 272 15.36 10.31 12.68
CA ASP A 272 14.93 11.71 12.54
C ASP A 272 14.71 12.12 11.07
N LYS A 273 15.40 11.46 10.12
CA LYS A 273 15.36 11.78 8.68
C LYS A 273 14.47 10.79 7.92
N TYR A 274 14.61 9.50 8.22
CA TYR A 274 13.98 8.39 7.50
C TYR A 274 13.33 7.38 8.47
N PRO A 275 12.34 7.80 9.27
CA PRO A 275 11.59 6.88 10.13
C PRO A 275 10.83 5.85 9.29
N ILE A 276 10.57 4.66 9.84
CA ILE A 276 9.73 3.66 9.14
C ILE A 276 8.27 4.15 9.07
N TYR A 277 7.80 4.84 10.12
CA TYR A 277 6.51 5.52 10.11
C TYR A 277 6.70 7.00 9.77
N MET A 278 6.36 7.37 8.55
CA MET A 278 6.57 8.70 7.98
C MET A 278 5.51 9.71 8.46
N THR A 279 5.96 10.88 8.91
CA THR A 279 5.07 11.96 9.42
C THR A 279 5.29 13.31 8.75
N GLY A 280 6.03 13.37 7.64
CA GLY A 280 6.29 14.60 6.89
C GLY A 280 7.66 15.24 7.15
N PRO A 281 7.94 16.38 6.51
CA PRO A 281 6.95 17.28 5.89
C PRO A 281 6.46 16.87 4.49
N THR A 282 7.25 16.12 3.71
CA THR A 282 6.89 15.77 2.32
C THR A 282 6.21 14.40 2.22
N LEU A 283 6.80 13.38 2.84
CA LEU A 283 6.34 11.99 2.77
C LEU A 283 5.61 11.61 4.06
N HIS A 284 4.45 10.96 3.93
CA HIS A 284 3.60 10.54 5.05
C HIS A 284 3.15 9.10 4.87
N THR A 285 3.13 8.33 5.96
CA THR A 285 2.43 7.03 5.99
C THR A 285 0.93 7.31 5.91
N LEU A 286 0.36 7.03 4.74
CA LEU A 286 -1.04 7.28 4.43
C LEU A 286 -1.94 6.27 5.16
N CYS A 287 -1.48 5.03 5.26
CA CYS A 287 -2.09 4.00 6.08
C CYS A 287 -1.11 2.85 6.34
N THR A 288 -1.41 2.07 7.38
CA THR A 288 -0.82 0.75 7.59
C THR A 288 -1.89 -0.32 7.39
N VAL A 289 -1.54 -1.40 6.71
CA VAL A 289 -2.41 -2.58 6.57
C VAL A 289 -1.74 -3.81 7.19
N LEU A 290 -2.53 -4.66 7.85
CA LEU A 290 -2.15 -5.98 8.32
C LEU A 290 -3.04 -7.02 7.64
N VAL A 291 -2.45 -7.90 6.87
CA VAL A 291 -3.09 -9.09 6.34
C VAL A 291 -2.76 -10.26 7.25
N ASP A 292 -3.78 -10.76 7.97
CA ASP A 292 -3.67 -11.87 8.91
C ASP A 292 -4.30 -13.11 8.25
N LEU A 293 -3.46 -14.05 7.82
CA LEU A 293 -3.91 -15.26 7.12
C LEU A 293 -4.53 -16.28 8.08
N ASP A 294 -4.13 -16.27 9.35
CA ASP A 294 -4.73 -17.12 10.38
C ASP A 294 -6.17 -16.71 10.70
N LYS A 295 -6.48 -15.43 10.56
CA LYS A 295 -7.82 -14.87 10.76
C LYS A 295 -8.59 -14.62 9.47
N GLU A 296 -7.94 -14.77 8.32
CA GLU A 296 -8.49 -14.43 7.00
C GLU A 296 -9.00 -12.98 6.92
N THR A 297 -8.29 -12.04 7.56
CA THR A 297 -8.67 -10.62 7.61
C THR A 297 -7.61 -9.69 7.07
N MET A 298 -8.04 -8.60 6.44
CA MET A 298 -7.23 -7.41 6.17
C MET A 298 -7.67 -6.28 7.10
N THR A 299 -6.77 -5.81 7.96
CA THR A 299 -7.01 -4.73 8.94
C THR A 299 -6.26 -3.48 8.52
N ILE A 300 -6.95 -2.34 8.47
CA ILE A 300 -6.37 -1.04 8.12
C ILE A 300 -6.34 -0.16 9.37
N TYR A 301 -5.17 0.42 9.61
CA TYR A 301 -4.90 1.35 10.71
C TYR A 301 -4.81 2.75 10.14
N LYS A 302 -5.47 3.69 10.83
CA LYS A 302 -5.34 5.12 10.56
C LYS A 302 -4.52 5.71 11.68
N GLY A 303 -3.44 6.39 11.32
CA GLY A 303 -2.43 6.81 12.29
C GLY A 303 -1.46 5.69 12.62
N ASN A 304 -0.62 5.92 13.64
CA ASN A 304 0.51 5.05 13.90
C ASN A 304 0.07 3.67 14.41
N PRO A 305 0.42 2.57 13.71
CA PRO A 305 -0.06 1.22 14.02
C PRO A 305 0.37 0.73 15.40
N LYS A 306 1.48 1.25 15.97
CA LYS A 306 1.93 0.86 17.33
C LYS A 306 0.96 1.30 18.44
N ASN A 307 0.07 2.24 18.15
CA ASN A 307 -0.93 2.71 19.10
C ASN A 307 -2.20 1.83 19.09
N GLY A 308 -2.33 0.92 18.13
CA GLY A 308 -3.44 -0.03 18.04
C GLY A 308 -4.78 0.56 17.60
N GLU A 309 -4.81 1.80 17.08
CA GLU A 309 -6.03 2.45 16.59
C GLU A 309 -6.47 1.87 15.24
N MET A 310 -7.18 0.74 15.30
CA MET A 310 -7.76 0.08 14.13
C MET A 310 -8.93 0.90 13.57
N THR A 311 -8.94 1.07 12.25
CA THR A 311 -10.00 1.82 11.57
C THR A 311 -11.01 0.90 10.89
N LEU A 312 -10.51 -0.16 10.24
CA LEU A 312 -11.37 -1.04 9.45
C LEU A 312 -10.80 -2.46 9.45
N ILE A 313 -11.67 -3.45 9.66
CA ILE A 313 -11.33 -4.88 9.55
C ILE A 313 -12.23 -5.47 8.46
N LEU A 314 -11.62 -6.08 7.45
CA LEU A 314 -12.30 -6.66 6.30
C LEU A 314 -12.06 -8.17 6.28
N PRO A 315 -13.11 -9.01 6.28
CA PRO A 315 -12.95 -10.43 5.97
C PRO A 315 -12.56 -10.58 4.50
N MET A 316 -11.61 -11.49 4.24
CA MET A 316 -11.14 -11.77 2.87
C MET A 316 -11.93 -12.88 2.18
N LEU A 317 -12.54 -13.79 2.96
CA LEU A 317 -13.25 -14.99 2.50
C LEU A 317 -14.62 -15.12 3.17
#